data_AF-A0A178XVD2-F1
#
_entry.id   AF-A0A178XVD2-F1
#
_cell.length_a   1.000
_cell.length_b   1.000
_cell.length_c   1.000
_cell.angle_alpha   90.00
_cell.angle_beta   90.00
_cell.angle_gamma   90.00
#
_symmetry.space_group_name_H-M   'P 1'
#
loop_
_entity.id
_entity.type
_entity.pdbx_description
1 polymer ?
#
loop_
_entity_poly.entity_id
_entity_poly.type
_entity_poly.pdbx_seq_one_letter_code
_entity_poly.pdbx_strand_id
1 'polypeptide(L)'
;MGAAMIFDLQMLVAPLASLAVGVPLAMLSHQRSKRLRERRDDLEETHKAMVEHYNAMDKILADATVSDEIKLTLFAVTRSLGNRDIAVKACHELVSQKGFTGERSGFSRAVDAVRETRPDLVREIETAMSSSLFIMMLRWPETSKRFKDFVIASMMNENREITVFSRVSKVARDNGAISSEVKSVFADGACAA
;
A
#
# COMPACT_ATOMS: atom_id res chain seq x y z
N MET A 1 -55.35 42.86 -1.86
CA MET A 1 -53.92 43.25 -1.74
C MET A 1 -53.03 42.25 -0.98
N GLY A 2 -53.54 41.13 -0.44
CA GLY A 2 -52.71 40.16 0.30
C GLY A 2 -52.02 39.07 -0.54
N ALA A 3 -52.54 38.71 -1.72
CA ALA A 3 -51.99 37.61 -2.52
C ALA A 3 -50.68 37.96 -3.25
N ALA A 4 -50.53 39.20 -3.72
CA ALA A 4 -49.30 39.66 -4.39
C ALA A 4 -48.09 39.65 -3.44
N MET A 5 -48.30 39.99 -2.16
CA MET A 5 -47.24 40.04 -1.15
C MET A 5 -46.74 38.63 -0.72
N ILE A 6 -47.61 37.61 -0.78
CA ILE A 6 -47.25 36.22 -0.50
C ILE A 6 -46.44 35.61 -1.66
N PHE A 7 -46.81 35.91 -2.91
CA PHE A 7 -46.08 35.47 -4.10
C PHE A 7 -44.68 36.08 -4.20
N ASP A 8 -44.52 37.37 -3.88
CA ASP A 8 -43.21 38.03 -3.84
C ASP A 8 -42.29 37.44 -2.77
N LEU A 9 -42.84 37.14 -1.58
CA LEU A 9 -42.08 36.51 -0.50
C LEU A 9 -41.64 35.09 -0.89
N GLN A 10 -42.50 34.31 -1.55
CA GLN A 10 -42.14 32.97 -2.03
C GLN A 10 -41.14 33.00 -3.19
N MET A 11 -41.22 33.97 -4.10
CA MET A 11 -40.23 34.17 -5.17
C MET A 11 -38.85 34.57 -4.65
N LEU A 12 -38.75 35.17 -3.47
CA LEU A 12 -37.48 35.54 -2.84
C LEU A 12 -36.92 34.42 -1.93
N VAL A 13 -37.81 33.73 -1.22
CA VAL A 13 -37.45 32.65 -0.28
C VAL A 13 -37.06 31.37 -1.01
N ALA A 14 -37.70 31.00 -2.13
CA ALA A 14 -37.37 29.78 -2.85
C ALA A 14 -35.94 29.79 -3.45
N PRO A 15 -35.45 30.87 -4.09
CA PRO A 15 -34.06 30.97 -4.53
C PRO A 15 -33.07 30.95 -3.36
N LEU A 16 -33.36 31.68 -2.27
CA LEU A 16 -32.51 31.72 -1.08
C LEU A 16 -32.42 30.35 -0.38
N ALA A 17 -33.55 29.63 -0.26
CA ALA A 17 -33.58 28.27 0.25
C ALA A 17 -32.87 27.28 -0.68
N SER A 18 -33.02 27.45 -2.00
CA SER A 18 -32.32 26.64 -3.00
C SER A 18 -30.81 26.85 -2.99
N LEU A 19 -30.33 28.06 -2.70
CA LEU A 19 -28.91 28.35 -2.51
C LEU A 19 -28.41 27.85 -1.16
N ALA A 20 -29.19 28.05 -0.08
CA ALA A 20 -28.84 27.62 1.26
C ALA A 20 -28.74 26.08 1.39
N VAL A 21 -29.52 25.33 0.60
CA VAL A 21 -29.49 23.85 0.60
C VAL A 21 -28.68 23.30 -0.58
N GLY A 22 -28.79 23.91 -1.76
CA GLY A 22 -28.14 23.47 -2.99
C GLY A 22 -26.63 23.70 -3.01
N VAL A 23 -26.13 24.81 -2.45
CA VAL A 23 -24.68 25.07 -2.41
C VAL A 23 -23.95 24.08 -1.50
N PRO A 24 -24.41 23.79 -0.26
CA PRO A 24 -23.81 22.74 0.56
C PRO A 24 -23.90 21.35 -0.06
N LEU A 25 -25.02 20.99 -0.68
CA LEU A 25 -25.19 19.70 -1.36
C LEU A 25 -24.26 19.57 -2.58
N ALA A 26 -24.10 20.63 -3.38
CA ALA A 26 -23.17 20.68 -4.50
C ALA A 26 -21.71 20.62 -4.04
N MET A 27 -21.35 21.28 -2.93
CA MET A 27 -20.02 21.16 -2.34
C MET A 27 -19.75 19.74 -1.82
N LEU A 28 -20.73 19.11 -1.14
CA LEU A 28 -20.62 17.73 -0.69
C LEU A 28 -20.50 16.74 -1.85
N SER A 29 -21.27 16.93 -2.92
CA SER A 29 -21.20 16.08 -4.11
C SER A 29 -19.88 16.25 -4.87
N HIS A 30 -19.36 17.48 -4.94
CA HIS A 30 -18.05 17.77 -5.53
C HIS A 30 -16.92 17.13 -4.72
N GLN A 31 -16.93 17.27 -3.38
CA GLN A 31 -15.95 16.62 -2.51
C GLN A 31 -16.00 15.10 -2.59
N ARG A 32 -17.20 14.50 -2.65
CA ARG A 32 -17.36 13.05 -2.86
C ARG A 32 -16.81 12.63 -4.22
N SER A 33 -17.14 13.36 -5.28
CA SER A 33 -16.66 13.06 -6.64
C SER A 33 -15.14 13.13 -6.73
N LYS A 34 -14.52 14.13 -6.11
CA LYS A 34 -13.06 14.26 -6.03
C LYS A 34 -12.44 13.07 -5.29
N ARG A 35 -12.95 12.72 -4.11
CA ARG A 35 -12.48 11.54 -3.35
C ARG A 35 -12.62 10.24 -4.13
N LEU A 36 -13.71 10.06 -4.88
CA LEU A 36 -13.93 8.87 -5.69
C LEU A 36 -12.97 8.78 -6.87
N ARG A 37 -12.63 9.92 -7.50
CA ARG A 37 -11.62 9.98 -8.56
C ARG A 37 -10.23 9.65 -8.02
N GLU A 38 -9.81 10.32 -6.96
CA GLU A 38 -8.54 10.03 -6.28
C GLU A 38 -8.45 8.55 -5.87
N ARG A 39 -9.56 7.98 -5.40
CA ARG A 39 -9.61 6.58 -5.01
C ARG A 39 -9.52 5.63 -6.20
N ARG A 40 -10.10 6.01 -7.34
CA ARG A 40 -9.99 5.23 -8.58
C ARG A 40 -8.52 5.21 -9.05
N ASP A 41 -7.86 6.36 -9.04
CA ASP A 41 -6.46 6.48 -9.42
C ASP A 41 -5.57 5.61 -8.49
N ASP A 42 -5.81 5.66 -7.18
CA ASP A 42 -5.10 4.81 -6.21
C ASP A 42 -5.26 3.31 -6.49
N LEU A 43 -6.47 2.89 -6.89
CA LEU A 43 -6.76 1.50 -7.22
C LEU A 43 -6.14 1.08 -8.56
N GLU A 44 -6.08 1.99 -9.54
CA GLU A 44 -5.41 1.75 -10.81
C GLU A 44 -3.91 1.57 -10.61
N GLU A 45 -3.27 2.43 -9.83
CA GLU A 45 -1.85 2.30 -9.47
C GLU A 45 -1.58 1.06 -8.62
N THR A 46 -2.49 0.73 -7.70
CA THR A 46 -2.42 -0.54 -6.95
C THR A 46 -2.47 -1.74 -7.91
N HIS A 47 -3.31 -1.70 -8.95
CA HIS A 47 -3.41 -2.78 -9.92
C HIS A 47 -2.13 -2.95 -10.73
N LYS A 48 -1.54 -1.85 -11.22
CA LYS A 48 -0.24 -1.88 -11.91
C LYS A 48 0.85 -2.47 -11.01
N ALA A 49 0.93 -2.00 -9.76
CA ALA A 49 1.88 -2.52 -8.78
C ALA A 49 1.66 -4.02 -8.49
N MET A 50 0.40 -4.49 -8.41
CA MET A 50 0.11 -5.93 -8.25
C MET A 50 0.66 -6.75 -9.43
N VAL A 51 0.44 -6.30 -10.67
CA VAL A 51 0.94 -7.01 -11.85
C VAL A 51 2.47 -7.10 -11.83
N GLU A 52 3.15 -5.98 -11.58
CA GLU A 52 4.61 -5.95 -11.46
C GLU A 52 5.13 -6.83 -10.32
N HIS A 53 4.45 -6.81 -9.17
CA HIS A 53 4.79 -7.63 -8.02
C HIS A 53 4.75 -9.12 -8.34
N TYR A 54 3.63 -9.61 -8.90
CA TYR A 54 3.47 -11.02 -9.21
C TYR A 54 4.43 -11.47 -10.33
N ASN A 55 4.62 -10.65 -11.37
CA ASN A 55 5.60 -10.95 -12.42
C ASN A 55 7.04 -11.07 -11.89
N ALA A 56 7.42 -10.20 -10.94
CA ALA A 56 8.72 -10.28 -10.30
C ALA A 56 8.82 -11.51 -9.38
N MET A 57 7.77 -11.80 -8.62
CA MET A 57 7.71 -12.98 -7.75
C MET A 57 7.85 -14.29 -8.52
N ASP A 58 7.22 -14.42 -9.68
CA ASP A 58 7.32 -15.63 -10.50
C ASP A 58 8.78 -15.89 -10.93
N LYS A 59 9.51 -14.85 -11.33
CA LYS A 59 10.93 -14.96 -11.70
C LYS A 59 11.81 -15.32 -10.50
N ILE A 60 11.54 -14.73 -9.34
CA ILE A 60 12.29 -14.98 -8.10
C ILE A 60 12.06 -16.42 -7.61
N LEU A 61 10.83 -16.91 -7.66
CA LEU A 61 10.48 -18.25 -7.20
C LEU A 61 11.06 -19.33 -8.12
N ALA A 62 11.04 -19.10 -9.43
CA ALA A 62 11.57 -20.02 -10.43
C ALA A 62 13.10 -20.15 -10.40
N ASP A 63 13.84 -19.19 -9.84
CA ASP A 63 15.30 -19.22 -9.83
C ASP A 63 15.85 -19.96 -8.59
N ALA A 64 16.65 -21.01 -8.82
CA ALA A 64 17.24 -21.85 -7.78
C ALA A 64 18.40 -21.17 -7.02
N THR A 65 18.96 -20.08 -7.53
CA THR A 65 20.06 -19.33 -6.88
C THR A 65 19.57 -18.40 -5.77
N VAL A 66 18.27 -18.07 -5.78
CA VAL A 66 17.66 -17.28 -4.71
C VAL A 66 17.45 -18.16 -3.49
N SER A 67 17.95 -17.72 -2.33
CA SER A 67 17.81 -18.47 -1.10
C SER A 67 16.35 -18.60 -0.65
N ASP A 68 16.04 -19.73 -0.02
CA ASP A 68 14.70 -19.96 0.57
C ASP A 68 14.32 -18.87 1.58
N GLU A 69 15.30 -18.27 2.27
CA GLU A 69 15.04 -17.15 3.17
C GLU A 69 14.42 -15.95 2.44
N ILE A 70 14.93 -15.59 1.25
CA ILE A 70 14.37 -14.50 0.43
C ILE A 70 12.98 -14.89 -0.06
N LYS A 71 12.83 -16.10 -0.61
CA LYS A 71 11.55 -16.61 -1.13
C LYS A 71 10.47 -16.62 -0.04
N LEU A 72 10.76 -17.18 1.13
CA LEU A 72 9.87 -17.20 2.29
C LEU A 72 9.45 -15.79 2.73
N THR A 73 10.41 -14.86 2.75
CA THR A 73 10.16 -13.48 3.17
C THR A 73 9.22 -12.77 2.21
N LEU A 74 9.52 -12.82 0.92
CA LEU A 74 8.70 -12.18 -0.10
C LEU A 74 7.32 -12.83 -0.15
N PHE A 75 7.23 -14.16 -0.06
CA PHE A 75 5.96 -14.86 -0.02
C PHE A 75 5.09 -14.48 1.19
N ALA A 76 5.70 -14.32 2.38
CA ALA A 76 4.99 -13.82 3.56
C ALA A 76 4.46 -12.41 3.36
N VAL A 77 5.24 -11.54 2.71
CA VAL A 77 4.79 -10.19 2.34
C VAL A 77 3.65 -10.25 1.33
N THR A 78 3.77 -11.05 0.26
CA THR A 78 2.72 -11.24 -0.76
C THR A 78 1.39 -11.67 -0.14
N ARG A 79 1.40 -12.64 0.78
CA ARG A 79 0.19 -13.05 1.51
C ARG A 79 -0.41 -11.94 2.35
N SER A 80 0.41 -11.06 2.91
CA SER A 80 -0.05 -9.96 3.73
C SER A 80 -0.71 -8.83 2.93
N LEU A 81 -0.48 -8.74 1.61
CA LEU A 81 -1.02 -7.68 0.73
C LEU A 81 -2.56 -7.64 0.68
N GLY A 82 -3.21 -8.78 0.97
CA GLY A 82 -4.67 -8.89 1.06
C GLY A 82 -5.26 -8.45 2.39
N ASN A 83 -4.44 -8.27 3.44
CA ASN A 83 -4.91 -8.06 4.80
C ASN A 83 -4.87 -6.57 5.18
N ARG A 84 -6.06 -5.98 5.34
CA ARG A 84 -6.24 -4.57 5.71
C ARG A 84 -5.58 -4.21 7.05
N ASP A 85 -5.71 -5.06 8.07
CA ASP A 85 -5.19 -4.76 9.41
C ASP A 85 -3.66 -4.73 9.42
N ILE A 86 -3.04 -5.62 8.64
CA ILE A 86 -1.58 -5.64 8.47
C ILE A 86 -1.11 -4.40 7.71
N ALA A 87 -1.81 -4.02 6.64
CA ALA A 87 -1.50 -2.81 5.90
C ALA A 87 -1.60 -1.55 6.78
N VAL A 88 -2.63 -1.44 7.62
CA VAL A 88 -2.79 -0.32 8.55
C VAL A 88 -1.69 -0.29 9.60
N LYS A 89 -1.36 -1.44 10.21
CA LYS A 89 -0.27 -1.55 11.19
C LYS A 89 1.08 -1.19 10.59
N ALA A 90 1.40 -1.76 9.42
CA ALA A 90 2.65 -1.47 8.73
C ALA A 90 2.76 0.00 8.32
N CYS A 91 1.69 0.60 7.82
CA CYS A 91 1.65 2.04 7.52
C CYS A 91 1.92 2.89 8.78
N HIS A 92 1.36 2.51 9.93
CA HIS A 92 1.63 3.20 11.20
C HIS A 92 3.09 3.08 11.63
N GLU A 93 3.66 1.88 11.56
CA GLU A 93 5.08 1.62 11.86
C GLU A 93 6.02 2.41 10.94
N LEU A 94 5.62 2.66 9.70
CA LEU A 94 6.42 3.42 8.74
C LEU A 94 6.40 4.92 8.98
N VAL A 95 5.24 5.45 9.36
CA VAL A 95 5.09 6.86 9.72
C VAL A 95 5.73 7.15 11.08
N SER A 96 5.69 6.21 12.03
CA SER A 96 6.40 6.36 13.30
C SER A 96 7.90 6.20 13.09
N GLN A 97 8.66 7.28 13.10
CA GLN A 97 10.13 7.26 12.96
C GLN A 97 10.88 6.47 14.05
N LYS A 98 10.17 5.87 15.03
CA LYS A 98 10.76 5.04 16.09
C LYS A 98 11.08 3.64 15.56
N GLY A 99 12.29 3.17 15.85
CA GLY A 99 12.69 1.78 15.60
C GLY A 99 13.60 1.62 14.40
N PHE A 100 14.87 1.99 14.56
CA PHE A 100 15.95 1.36 13.81
C PHE A 100 17.04 0.99 14.81
N THR A 101 17.15 -0.31 15.10
CA THR A 101 18.41 -0.90 15.50
C THR A 101 19.08 -1.33 14.21
N GLY A 102 20.28 -0.82 13.93
CA GLY A 102 21.01 -1.00 12.67
C GLY A 102 21.53 -2.42 12.39
N GLU A 103 20.82 -3.44 12.85
CA GLU A 103 21.12 -4.81 12.46
C GLU A 103 20.64 -5.04 11.03
N ARG A 104 21.61 -5.24 10.13
CA ARG A 104 21.36 -5.85 8.83
C ARG A 104 20.68 -7.20 9.07
N SER A 105 19.38 -7.26 8.81
CA SER A 105 18.61 -8.51 8.87
C SER A 105 19.24 -9.58 7.95
N GLY A 106 19.04 -10.88 8.25
CA GLY A 106 19.49 -11.99 7.41
C GLY A 106 19.09 -11.82 5.93
N PHE A 107 17.91 -11.25 5.71
CA PHE A 107 17.42 -10.84 4.39
C PHE A 107 18.37 -9.88 3.64
N SER A 108 18.91 -8.85 4.30
CA SER A 108 19.85 -7.92 3.64
C SER A 108 21.12 -8.61 3.18
N ARG A 109 21.65 -9.54 3.99
CA ARG A 109 22.86 -10.30 3.62
C ARG A 109 22.58 -11.29 2.48
N ALA A 110 21.39 -11.90 2.48
CA ALA A 110 20.98 -12.79 1.41
C ALA A 110 20.82 -12.05 0.07
N VAL A 111 20.26 -10.83 0.09
CA VAL A 111 20.15 -9.99 -1.11
C VAL A 111 21.53 -9.55 -1.61
N ASP A 112 22.45 -9.19 -0.71
CA ASP A 112 23.84 -8.87 -1.08
C ASP A 112 24.54 -10.06 -1.76
N ALA A 113 24.30 -11.30 -1.30
CA ALA A 113 24.84 -12.51 -1.93
C ALA A 113 24.26 -12.78 -3.33
N VAL A 114 22.97 -12.50 -3.54
CA VAL A 114 22.35 -12.56 -4.88
C VAL A 114 22.94 -11.49 -5.80
N ARG A 115 23.29 -10.30 -5.28
CA ARG A 115 23.90 -9.22 -6.06
C ARG A 115 25.25 -9.58 -6.66
N GLU A 116 26.05 -10.40 -5.97
CA GLU A 116 27.35 -10.85 -6.46
C GLU A 116 27.22 -11.94 -7.55
N THR A 117 26.13 -12.71 -7.55
CA THR A 117 25.97 -13.91 -8.39
C THR A 117 25.00 -13.72 -9.56
N ARG A 118 23.89 -13.00 -9.34
CA ARG A 118 22.81 -12.75 -10.31
C ARG A 118 22.24 -11.33 -10.13
N PRO A 119 22.94 -10.29 -10.61
CA PRO A 119 22.51 -8.89 -10.47
C PRO A 119 21.18 -8.58 -11.20
N ASP A 120 20.82 -9.38 -12.19
CA ASP A 120 19.52 -9.33 -12.88
C ASP A 120 18.35 -9.62 -11.93
N LEU A 121 18.51 -10.60 -11.02
CA LEU A 121 17.47 -10.97 -10.05
C LEU A 121 17.33 -9.97 -8.91
N VAL A 122 18.40 -9.23 -8.58
CA VAL A 122 18.31 -8.15 -7.58
C VAL A 122 17.27 -7.12 -7.99
N ARG A 123 17.21 -6.78 -9.28
CA ARG A 123 16.21 -5.85 -9.79
C ARG A 123 14.80 -6.39 -9.60
N GLU A 124 14.57 -7.68 -9.84
CA GLU A 124 13.27 -8.30 -9.61
C GLU A 124 12.92 -8.32 -8.11
N ILE A 125 13.89 -8.60 -7.23
CA ILE A 125 13.69 -8.54 -5.77
C ILE A 125 13.32 -7.11 -5.34
N GLU A 126 14.04 -6.10 -5.81
CA GLU A 126 13.74 -4.68 -5.54
C GLU A 126 12.37 -4.27 -6.10
N THR A 127 12.00 -4.74 -7.29
CA THR A 127 10.66 -4.55 -7.87
C THR A 127 9.60 -5.23 -7.01
N ALA A 128 9.79 -6.47 -6.57
CA ALA A 128 8.84 -7.18 -5.71
C ALA A 128 8.68 -6.46 -4.35
N MET A 129 9.78 -5.97 -3.78
CA MET A 129 9.78 -5.19 -2.54
C MET A 129 9.02 -3.87 -2.68
N SER A 130 9.41 -3.03 -3.65
CA SER A 130 8.82 -1.71 -3.87
C SER A 130 7.32 -1.82 -4.22
N SER A 131 6.96 -2.67 -5.17
CA SER A 131 5.56 -2.90 -5.56
C SER A 131 4.71 -3.39 -4.38
N SER A 132 5.23 -4.29 -3.53
CA SER A 132 4.51 -4.76 -2.32
C SER A 132 4.17 -3.62 -1.35
N LEU A 133 5.09 -2.66 -1.20
CA LEU A 133 4.89 -1.46 -0.39
C LEU A 133 3.81 -0.57 -1.00
N PHE A 134 3.87 -0.30 -2.31
CA PHE A 134 2.85 0.48 -3.01
C PHE A 134 1.47 -0.16 -2.87
N ILE A 135 1.38 -1.49 -3.00
CA ILE A 135 0.12 -2.22 -2.84
C ILE A 135 -0.43 -2.06 -1.42
N MET A 136 0.38 -2.32 -0.38
CA MET A 136 -0.09 -2.17 1.01
C MET A 136 -0.55 -0.75 1.31
N MET A 137 0.09 0.24 0.71
CA MET A 137 -0.19 1.64 0.97
C MET A 137 -1.40 2.17 0.21
N LEU A 138 -1.53 1.87 -1.07
CA LEU A 138 -2.57 2.45 -1.92
C LEU A 138 -3.86 1.63 -1.92
N ARG A 139 -3.78 0.31 -1.63
CA ARG A 139 -4.94 -0.59 -1.68
C ARG A 139 -6.04 -0.23 -0.70
N TRP A 140 -5.77 0.46 0.41
CA TRP A 140 -6.79 0.83 1.40
C TRP A 140 -6.88 2.36 1.55
N PRO A 141 -8.09 2.92 1.76
CA PRO A 141 -8.25 4.37 1.87
C PRO A 141 -7.55 4.95 3.11
N GLU A 142 -7.45 4.17 4.21
CA GLU A 142 -6.81 4.61 5.45
C GLU A 142 -5.29 4.72 5.32
N THR A 143 -4.68 3.85 4.52
CA THR A 143 -3.24 3.81 4.29
C THR A 143 -2.83 4.78 3.18
N SER A 144 -3.65 4.94 2.13
CA SER A 144 -3.33 5.78 0.97
C SER A 144 -3.09 7.22 1.37
N LYS A 145 -3.98 7.78 2.21
CA LYS A 145 -3.85 9.16 2.68
C LYS A 145 -2.55 9.37 3.46
N ARG A 146 -2.25 8.48 4.40
CA ARG A 146 -1.04 8.55 5.25
C ARG A 146 0.23 8.33 4.43
N PHE A 147 0.17 7.48 3.42
CA PHE A 147 1.30 7.25 2.53
C PHE A 147 1.61 8.46 1.66
N LYS A 148 0.60 9.12 1.09
CA LYS A 148 0.80 10.36 0.32
C LYS A 148 1.46 11.45 1.18
N ASP A 149 1.02 11.61 2.42
CA ASP A 149 1.64 12.52 3.38
C ASP A 149 3.11 12.12 3.68
N PHE A 150 3.38 10.82 3.79
CA PHE A 150 4.72 10.28 4.05
C PHE A 150 5.67 10.37 2.84
N VAL A 151 5.21 10.13 1.61
CA VAL A 151 6.00 10.20 0.37
C VAL A 151 6.42 11.64 0.10
N ILE A 152 5.52 12.60 0.28
CA ILE A 152 5.84 14.03 0.18
C ILE A 152 6.94 14.41 1.20
N ALA A 153 6.86 13.87 2.42
CA ALA A 153 7.89 14.08 3.44
C ALA A 153 9.20 13.29 3.20
N SER A 154 9.17 12.23 2.39
CA SER A 154 10.30 11.31 2.17
C SER A 154 11.05 11.55 0.87
N MET A 155 10.44 12.18 -0.15
CA MET A 155 11.11 12.61 -1.39
C MET A 155 12.24 13.63 -1.14
N MET A 156 12.42 14.08 0.10
CA MET A 156 13.57 14.87 0.54
C MET A 156 14.74 14.03 1.11
N ASN A 157 14.70 12.67 1.07
CA ASN A 157 15.72 11.82 1.68
C ASN A 157 15.84 10.41 1.01
N GLU A 158 16.88 10.17 0.22
CA GLU A 158 17.04 9.01 -0.69
C GLU A 158 17.23 7.63 -0.01
N ASN A 159 17.63 7.55 1.28
CA ASN A 159 18.01 6.27 1.92
C ASN A 159 16.86 5.46 2.57
N ARG A 160 15.59 5.68 2.20
CA ARG A 160 14.44 5.17 2.99
C ARG A 160 13.83 3.84 2.54
N GLU A 161 14.00 3.40 1.29
CA GLU A 161 13.20 2.28 0.75
C GLU A 161 13.44 0.92 1.42
N ILE A 162 14.70 0.57 1.69
CA ILE A 162 15.06 -0.69 2.38
C ILE A 162 14.51 -0.72 3.82
N THR A 163 14.55 0.44 4.49
CA THR A 163 14.03 0.60 5.85
C THR A 163 12.52 0.37 5.87
N VAL A 164 11.82 0.91 4.88
CA VAL A 164 10.37 0.79 4.76
C VAL A 164 9.98 -0.69 4.54
N PHE A 165 10.70 -1.39 3.67
CA PHE A 165 10.44 -2.81 3.43
C PHE A 165 10.68 -3.69 4.67
N SER A 166 11.78 -3.47 5.39
CA SER A 166 12.11 -4.26 6.60
C SER A 166 11.06 -4.18 7.71
N ARG A 167 10.38 -3.03 7.85
CA ARG A 167 9.31 -2.85 8.86
C ARG A 167 8.05 -3.60 8.46
N VAL A 168 7.69 -3.53 7.18
CA VAL A 168 6.54 -4.24 6.63
C VAL A 168 6.73 -5.76 6.73
N SER A 169 7.92 -6.26 6.39
CA SER A 169 8.21 -7.69 6.50
C SER A 169 8.21 -8.17 7.94
N LYS A 170 8.67 -7.36 8.90
CA LYS A 170 8.57 -7.67 10.34
C LYS A 170 7.11 -7.78 10.79
N VAL A 171 6.26 -6.80 10.46
CA VAL A 171 4.82 -6.84 10.82
C VAL A 171 4.11 -8.05 10.18
N ALA A 172 4.47 -8.41 8.95
CA ALA A 172 3.93 -9.60 8.29
C ALA A 172 4.37 -10.90 8.97
N ARG A 173 5.65 -11.01 9.38
CA ARG A 173 6.21 -12.18 10.07
C ARG A 173 5.70 -12.35 11.51
N ASP A 174 5.53 -11.25 12.23
CA ASP A 174 5.03 -11.24 13.62
C ASP A 174 3.52 -11.57 13.68
N ASN A 175 2.83 -11.56 12.55
CA ASN A 175 1.46 -12.05 12.46
C ASN A 175 1.45 -13.60 12.41
N GLY A 176 1.14 -14.21 13.56
CA GLY A 176 1.19 -15.66 13.76
C GLY A 176 0.40 -16.48 12.74
N ALA A 177 -0.71 -15.95 12.20
CA ALA A 177 -1.51 -16.64 11.17
C ALA A 177 -0.77 -16.77 9.83
N ILE A 178 -0.05 -15.72 9.41
CA ILE A 178 0.75 -15.74 8.19
C ILE A 178 1.98 -16.61 8.39
N SER A 179 2.63 -16.50 9.55
CA SER A 179 3.80 -17.31 9.89
C SER A 179 3.51 -18.82 9.83
N SER A 180 2.35 -19.27 10.33
CA SER A 180 1.95 -20.68 10.24
C SER A 180 1.63 -21.14 8.81
N GLU A 181 0.96 -20.30 8.03
CA GLU A 181 0.51 -20.64 6.68
C GLU A 181 1.66 -20.66 5.67
N VAL A 182 2.66 -19.79 5.85
CA VAL A 182 3.89 -19.79 5.04
C VAL A 182 4.71 -21.03 5.35
N LYS A 183 4.85 -21.39 6.64
CA LYS A 183 5.54 -22.62 7.03
C LYS A 183 4.89 -23.87 6.46
N SER A 184 3.56 -23.96 6.39
CA SER A 184 2.89 -25.11 5.76
C SER A 184 3.16 -25.22 4.26
N VAL A 185 3.14 -24.10 3.52
CA VAL A 185 3.38 -24.14 2.05
C VAL A 185 4.79 -24.67 1.71
N PHE A 186 5.79 -24.32 2.51
CA PHE A 186 7.16 -24.77 2.30
C PHE A 186 7.48 -26.11 2.98
N ALA A 187 6.74 -26.48 4.04
CA ALA A 187 6.83 -27.82 4.64
C ALA A 187 6.19 -28.90 3.75
N ASP A 188 5.15 -28.55 2.99
CA ASP A 188 4.44 -29.46 2.09
C ASP A 188 5.12 -29.63 0.71
N GLY A 189 6.34 -29.11 0.53
CA GLY A 189 7.17 -29.37 -0.65
C GLY A 189 6.75 -28.66 -1.94
N ALA A 190 5.88 -27.65 -1.88
CA ALA A 190 5.39 -26.95 -3.07
C ALA A 190 6.44 -26.11 -3.83
N CYS A 191 7.67 -25.99 -3.31
CA CYS A 191 8.81 -25.34 -3.98
C CYS A 191 9.92 -26.31 -4.44
N ALA A 192 9.66 -27.63 -4.46
CA ALA A 192 10.63 -28.64 -4.88
C ALA A 192 10.40 -29.18 -6.31
N ALA A 193 9.82 -28.39 -7.22
CA ALA A 193 9.61 -28.76 -8.63
C ALA A 193 10.18 -27.69 -9.57
#